data_AF-A0A915MTT1-F1
#
_entry.id   AF-A0A915MTT1-F1
#
_cell.length_a   1.000
_cell.length_b   1.000
_cell.length_c   1.000
_cell.angle_alpha   90.00
_cell.angle_beta   90.00
_cell.angle_gamma   90.00
#
_symmetry.space_group_name_H-M   'P 1'
#
loop_
_entity.id
_entity.type
_entity.pdbx_description
1 polymer ?
#
loop_
_entity_poly.entity_id
_entity_poly.type
_entity_poly.pdbx_seq_one_letter_code
_entity_poly.pdbx_strand_id
1 'polypeptide(L)'
;EISCFGKEGESTDTGDHYKVICASDVWIEDEQVRFKHVETGNYLALSGQTYNRPISGQREVVGSPSAGYSAFWIAAEGVFVKN
;
A
#
# COMPACT_ATOMS: atom_id res chain seq x y z
N GLU A 1 -6.71 7.30 -7.79
CA GLU A 1 -7.30 7.16 -6.44
C GLU A 1 -6.86 5.82 -5.85
N ILE A 2 -6.77 5.72 -4.53
CA ILE A 2 -6.66 4.47 -3.78
C ILE A 2 -7.86 4.42 -2.83
N SER A 3 -8.51 3.27 -2.73
CA SER A 3 -9.72 3.11 -1.90
C SER A 3 -9.73 1.73 -1.25
N CYS A 4 -10.67 1.55 -0.31
CA CYS A 4 -11.05 0.23 0.18
C CYS A 4 -12.37 -0.14 -0.49
N PHE A 5 -12.36 -1.18 -1.33
CA PHE A 5 -13.52 -1.63 -2.09
C PHE A 5 -13.92 -3.05 -1.71
N GLY A 6 -15.20 -3.37 -1.89
CA GLY A 6 -15.78 -4.68 -1.55
C GLY A 6 -16.11 -4.86 -0.07
N LYS A 7 -16.64 -6.03 0.26
CA LYS A 7 -16.93 -6.46 1.63
C LYS A 7 -16.59 -7.94 1.84
N GLU A 8 -16.55 -8.35 3.10
CA GLU A 8 -16.35 -9.76 3.45
C GLU A 8 -17.40 -10.65 2.77
N GLY A 9 -16.94 -11.71 2.09
CA GLY A 9 -17.79 -12.64 1.36
C GLY A 9 -18.21 -12.18 -0.04
N GLU A 10 -17.78 -11.01 -0.52
CA GLU A 10 -17.91 -10.62 -1.93
C GLU A 10 -16.72 -11.12 -2.76
N SER A 11 -16.97 -11.29 -4.06
CA SER A 11 -15.91 -11.57 -5.04
C SER A 11 -15.02 -10.34 -5.20
N THR A 12 -13.72 -10.54 -4.96
CA THR A 12 -12.63 -9.61 -5.31
C THR A 12 -12.29 -9.70 -6.80
N ASP A 13 -11.65 -8.68 -7.35
CA ASP A 13 -11.12 -8.68 -8.71
C ASP A 13 -9.64 -8.26 -8.77
N THR A 14 -9.11 -8.15 -9.98
CA THR A 14 -7.71 -7.80 -10.22
C THR A 14 -7.34 -6.38 -9.79
N GLY A 15 -8.31 -5.51 -9.52
CA GLY A 15 -8.14 -4.18 -8.94
C GLY A 15 -7.74 -4.19 -7.45
N ASP A 16 -7.84 -5.33 -6.78
CA ASP A 16 -7.36 -5.50 -5.40
C ASP A 16 -5.93 -6.07 -5.34
N HIS A 17 -5.33 -6.38 -6.50
CA HIS A 17 -4.03 -7.04 -6.55
C HIS A 17 -2.85 -6.05 -6.52
N TYR A 18 -1.94 -6.26 -5.57
CA TYR A 18 -0.68 -5.54 -5.46
C TYR A 18 0.51 -6.50 -5.49
N LYS A 19 1.52 -6.15 -6.31
CA LYS A 19 2.81 -6.81 -6.30
C LYS A 19 3.68 -6.24 -5.17
N VAL A 20 4.16 -7.13 -4.30
CA VAL A 20 5.16 -6.81 -3.28
C VAL A 20 6.53 -6.66 -3.94
N ILE A 21 7.22 -5.57 -3.63
CA ILE A 21 8.57 -5.29 -4.10
C ILE A 21 9.44 -5.01 -2.87
N CYS A 22 10.26 -5.99 -2.49
CA CYS A 22 11.19 -5.93 -1.38
C CYS A 22 12.61 -6.29 -1.86
N ALA A 23 13.60 -6.15 -0.99
CA ALA A 23 15.01 -6.32 -1.35
C ALA A 23 15.40 -7.79 -1.60
N SER A 24 14.67 -8.73 -1.02
CA SER A 24 14.93 -10.17 -1.12
C SER A 24 13.74 -10.93 -1.71
N ASP A 25 13.87 -12.25 -1.82
CA ASP A 25 12.78 -13.12 -2.30
C ASP A 25 11.61 -13.22 -1.32
N VAL A 26 11.83 -12.84 -0.06
CA VAL A 26 10.85 -12.85 1.01
C VAL A 26 10.71 -11.46 1.61
N TRP A 27 9.48 -11.08 1.95
CA TRP A 27 9.23 -9.85 2.67
C TRP A 27 9.53 -10.05 4.15
N ILE A 28 10.47 -9.26 4.67
CA ILE A 28 10.92 -9.30 6.06
C ILE A 28 10.32 -8.09 6.79
N GLU A 29 9.90 -8.29 8.04
CA GLU A 29 9.52 -7.20 8.94
C GLU A 29 10.65 -6.17 9.09
N ASP A 30 10.32 -4.91 9.37
CA ASP A 30 11.28 -3.79 9.49
C ASP A 30 12.08 -3.42 8.23
N GLU A 31 11.96 -4.19 7.14
CA GLU A 31 12.56 -3.84 5.85
C GLU A 31 11.65 -2.97 4.98
N GLN A 32 12.28 -2.13 4.16
CA GLN A 32 11.58 -1.31 3.20
C GLN A 32 10.90 -2.17 2.13
N VAL A 33 9.62 -1.89 1.91
CA VAL A 33 8.78 -2.53 0.89
C VAL A 33 8.05 -1.48 0.07
N ARG A 34 7.71 -1.83 -1.16
CA ARG A 34 6.76 -1.09 -1.99
C ARG A 34 5.65 -2.02 -2.47
N PHE A 35 4.48 -1.44 -2.72
CA PHE A 35 3.34 -2.16 -3.29
C PHE A 35 3.01 -1.53 -4.63
N LYS A 36 3.10 -2.31 -5.71
CA LYS A 36 2.78 -1.88 -7.07
C LYS A 36 1.45 -2.50 -7.49
N HIS A 37 0.44 -1.68 -7.72
CA HIS A 37 -0.86 -2.13 -8.22
C HIS A 37 -0.69 -2.83 -9.57
N VAL A 38 -1.26 -4.02 -9.71
CA VAL A 38 -0.96 -4.90 -10.86
C VAL A 38 -1.49 -4.34 -12.17
N GLU A 39 -2.71 -3.81 -12.20
CA GLU A 39 -3.34 -3.34 -13.44
C GLU A 39 -2.81 -1.98 -13.91
N THR A 40 -2.66 -1.03 -12.97
CA THR A 40 -2.28 0.35 -13.31
C THR A 40 -0.76 0.54 -13.34
N GLY A 41 -0.01 -0.36 -12.70
CA GLY A 41 1.43 -0.23 -12.54
C GLY A 41 1.88 0.89 -11.59
N ASN A 42 0.94 1.55 -10.92
CA ASN A 42 1.25 2.61 -9.96
C ASN A 42 1.62 2.04 -8.58
N TYR A 43 2.46 2.76 -7.84
CA TYR A 43 2.87 2.42 -6.49
C TYR A 43 1.94 3.05 -5.45
N LEU A 44 1.63 2.30 -4.38
CA LEU A 44 1.00 2.84 -3.19
C LEU A 44 1.94 3.85 -2.54
N ALA A 45 1.52 5.10 -2.45
CA ALA A 45 2.36 6.19 -1.98
C ALA A 45 1.57 7.23 -1.18
N LEU A 46 2.28 8.08 -0.45
CA LEU A 46 1.72 9.32 0.10
C LEU A 46 1.91 10.48 -0.90
N SER A 47 0.89 11.30 -1.09
CA SER A 47 1.02 12.47 -1.98
C SER A 47 1.80 13.63 -1.34
N GLY A 48 1.92 13.61 -0.01
CA GLY A 48 2.44 14.72 0.79
C GLY A 48 1.35 15.72 1.23
N GLN A 49 0.13 15.59 0.73
CA GLN A 49 -1.01 16.38 1.18
C GLN A 49 -1.62 15.81 2.48
N THR A 50 -2.21 16.70 3.27
CA THR A 50 -3.00 16.36 4.46
C THR A 50 -4.41 16.89 4.35
N TYR A 51 -5.35 16.11 4.86
CA TYR A 51 -6.74 16.52 4.94
C TYR A 51 -6.98 17.41 6.16
N ASN A 52 -8.04 18.22 6.07
CA ASN A 52 -8.60 18.99 7.18
C ASN A 52 -9.90 18.31 7.64
N ARG A 53 -10.90 19.06 8.09
CA ARG A 53 -12.20 18.49 8.50
C ARG A 53 -12.86 17.66 7.38
N PRO A 54 -13.49 16.52 7.70
CA PRO A 54 -13.69 15.93 9.04
C PRO A 54 -12.54 15.03 9.54
N ILE A 55 -11.53 14.76 8.71
CA ILE A 55 -10.45 13.79 8.97
C ILE A 55 -9.09 14.51 9.13
N SER A 56 -9.10 15.57 9.95
CA SER A 56 -7.97 16.50 10.03
C SER A 56 -6.68 15.80 10.43
N GLY A 57 -5.61 16.07 9.67
CA GLY A 57 -4.28 15.51 9.90
C GLY A 57 -4.01 14.17 9.21
N GLN A 58 -5.03 13.50 8.66
CA GLN A 58 -4.80 12.31 7.84
C GLN A 58 -4.06 12.69 6.54
N ARG A 59 -3.12 11.84 6.12
CA ARG A 59 -2.37 12.03 4.87
C ARG A 59 -3.10 11.36 3.71
N GLU A 60 -3.05 11.97 2.54
CA GLU A 60 -3.61 11.38 1.33
C GLU A 60 -2.72 10.24 0.82
N VAL A 61 -3.35 9.08 0.64
CA VAL A 61 -2.77 7.89 0.01
C VAL A 61 -3.19 7.85 -1.46
N VAL A 62 -2.22 7.67 -2.35
CA VAL A 62 -2.41 7.75 -3.81
C VAL A 62 -1.67 6.64 -4.53
N GLY A 63 -2.09 6.38 -5.77
CA GLY A 63 -1.30 5.62 -6.74
C GLY A 63 -0.37 6.57 -7.48
N SER A 64 0.95 6.37 -7.35
CA SER A 64 1.98 7.18 -8.00
C SER A 64 2.74 6.38 -9.06
N PRO A 65 3.05 6.94 -10.24
CA PRO A 65 3.94 6.27 -11.20
C PRO A 65 5.40 6.20 -10.71
N SER A 66 5.76 6.98 -9.69
CA SER A 66 7.12 7.04 -9.14
C SER A 66 7.31 6.06 -7.99
N ALA A 67 8.40 5.28 -8.05
CA ALA A 67 8.87 4.41 -6.96
C ALA A 67 9.72 5.15 -5.91
N GLY A 68 9.58 6.47 -5.80
CA GLY A 68 10.38 7.32 -4.91
C GLY A 68 10.13 7.09 -3.42
N TYR A 69 10.67 7.98 -2.59
CA TYR A 69 10.60 7.86 -1.13
C TYR A 69 9.18 7.79 -0.57
N SER A 70 8.23 8.46 -1.20
CA SER A 70 6.83 8.44 -0.77
C SER A 70 6.12 7.09 -0.96
N ALA A 71 6.74 6.18 -1.72
CA ALA A 71 6.22 4.84 -1.98
C ALA A 71 6.87 3.76 -1.08
N PHE A 72 7.81 4.13 -0.21
CA PHE A 72 8.38 3.21 0.77
C PHE A 72 7.47 3.06 1.98
N TRP A 73 7.27 1.81 2.36
CA TRP A 73 6.56 1.40 3.56
C TRP A 73 7.43 0.43 4.36
N ILE A 74 7.07 0.22 5.61
CA ILE A 74 7.68 -0.77 6.50
C ILE A 74 6.52 -1.49 7.20
N ALA A 75 6.56 -2.82 7.24
CA ALA A 75 5.68 -3.57 8.12
C ALA A 75 6.15 -3.34 9.56
N ALA A 76 5.22 -2.97 10.44
CA ALA A 76 5.48 -2.75 11.85
C ALA A 76 4.36 -3.37 12.69
N GLU A 77 4.71 -3.86 13.89
CA GLU A 77 3.78 -4.37 14.91
C GLU A 77 2.93 -5.56 14.43
N GLY A 78 3.53 -6.50 13.69
CA GLY A 78 2.83 -7.65 13.12
C GLY A 78 2.66 -8.84 14.09
N VAL A 79 1.62 -9.65 13.85
CA VAL A 79 1.51 -11.01 14.41
C VAL A 79 1.73 -12.00 13.26
N PHE A 80 2.90 -12.64 13.24
CA PHE A 80 3.28 -13.54 12.15
C PHE A 80 2.99 -14.98 12.52
N VAL A 81 2.06 -15.60 11.79
CA VAL A 81 1.77 -17.03 11.93
C VAL A 81 2.94 -17.81 11.34
N LYS A 82 3.55 -18.67 12.15
CA LYS A 82 4.51 -19.64 11.65
C LYS A 82 3.75 -20.82 11.07
N ASN A 83 4.08 -21.17 9.83
CA ASN A 83 3.69 -22.43 9.22
C ASN A 83 4.61 -23.56 9.67
#